data_AF-A0A847P789-F1
#
_entry.id   AF-A0A847P789-F1
#
_cell.length_a   1.000
_cell.length_b   1.000
_cell.length_c   1.000
_cell.angle_alpha   90.00
_cell.angle_beta   90.00
_cell.angle_gamma   90.00
#
_symmetry.space_group_name_H-M   'P 1'
#
loop_
_entity.id
_entity.type
_entity.pdbx_description
1 polymer ?
#
loop_
_entity_poly.entity_id
_entity_poly.type
_entity_poly.pdbx_seq_one_letter_code
_entity_poly.pdbx_strand_id
1 'polypeptide(L)'
;MSSFKDLRIVDNFYQTSSFFPMPTVCISTINDDGSLNIGSYSLCFPYYVAGKEQYAMLLSCRNTSNTCHNLLRRKKCAINFIDDSRKTFKEVVRLGYPGPSDEKMKDLKFEMEPGQTDPSDENRPPVIKSAFQVFECSWASHLEGADKFSPDDIDDGHPGPYNDFNGITSKYGALFILYIDKILMKEKYYNAIVDGVNKFNFPPVPVDYGYRDSTNFWYTQFPKITKPISEPLPAPKEVDLISIRYAAERAHPEIKFTDAALTNFVKVPRPFLKTVLNGCIDWAKENNVTLIDDNHVKIINDKRNAEKQARK
;
A
#
# COMPACT_ATOMS: atom_id res chain seq x y z
N MET A 1 -36.96 3.55 -18.68
CA MET A 1 -36.63 2.67 -17.54
C MET A 1 -35.13 2.73 -17.33
N SER A 2 -34.65 2.65 -16.09
CA SER A 2 -33.21 2.59 -15.81
C SER A 2 -32.60 1.34 -16.44
N SER A 3 -31.38 1.45 -16.98
CA SER A 3 -30.58 0.28 -17.42
C SER A 3 -30.04 -0.52 -16.24
N PHE A 4 -30.11 0.04 -15.03
CA PHE A 4 -29.69 -0.60 -13.79
C PHE A 4 -30.88 -1.18 -13.04
N LYS A 5 -30.66 -2.35 -12.42
CA LYS A 5 -31.60 -2.96 -11.48
C LYS A 5 -31.15 -2.68 -10.06
N ASP A 6 -32.13 -2.45 -9.19
CA ASP A 6 -31.90 -2.34 -7.75
C ASP A 6 -31.53 -3.71 -7.17
N LEU A 7 -30.56 -3.73 -6.25
CA LEU A 7 -30.08 -4.92 -5.55
C LEU A 7 -30.02 -4.62 -4.05
N ARG A 8 -30.56 -5.53 -3.24
CA ARG A 8 -30.57 -5.37 -1.78
C ARG A 8 -29.15 -5.31 -1.19
N ILE A 9 -28.99 -4.46 -0.19
CA ILE A 9 -27.78 -4.37 0.64
C ILE A 9 -27.92 -5.36 1.80
N VAL A 10 -26.87 -6.14 2.07
CA VAL A 10 -26.81 -7.13 3.16
C VAL A 10 -25.43 -7.09 3.83
N ASP A 11 -25.28 -7.69 5.00
CA ASP A 11 -23.97 -7.82 5.65
C ASP A 11 -22.96 -8.55 4.75
N ASN A 12 -21.71 -8.12 4.79
CA ASN A 12 -20.67 -8.53 3.83
C ASN A 12 -21.06 -8.26 2.36
N PHE A 13 -21.79 -7.16 2.07
CA PHE A 13 -22.24 -6.79 0.72
C PHE A 13 -21.13 -6.84 -0.34
N TYR A 14 -19.87 -6.57 0.04
CA TYR A 14 -18.71 -6.61 -0.85
C TYR A 14 -18.39 -8.02 -1.38
N GLN A 15 -18.88 -9.07 -0.72
CA GLN A 15 -18.82 -10.46 -1.17
C GLN A 15 -20.12 -10.89 -1.87
N THR A 16 -21.28 -10.56 -1.31
CA THR A 16 -22.55 -11.16 -1.73
C THR A 16 -23.41 -10.30 -2.65
N SER A 17 -23.15 -8.99 -2.69
CA SER A 17 -23.96 -8.00 -3.41
C SER A 17 -23.12 -7.09 -4.31
N SER A 18 -21.86 -7.45 -4.59
CA SER A 18 -20.99 -6.62 -5.41
C SER A 18 -19.93 -7.44 -6.14
N PHE A 19 -19.74 -7.18 -7.43
CA PHE A 19 -18.55 -7.60 -8.17
C PHE A 19 -17.44 -6.57 -7.94
N PHE A 20 -17.02 -6.43 -6.68
CA PHE A 20 -16.00 -5.46 -6.29
C PHE A 20 -14.60 -6.09 -6.39
N PRO A 21 -13.73 -5.63 -7.30
CA PRO A 21 -12.40 -6.19 -7.43
C PRO A 21 -11.56 -5.77 -6.22
N MET A 22 -10.94 -6.74 -5.56
CA MET A 22 -10.07 -6.50 -4.42
C MET A 22 -8.80 -7.35 -4.56
N PRO A 23 -7.61 -6.76 -4.42
CA PRO A 23 -6.39 -7.53 -4.35
C PRO A 23 -6.41 -8.34 -3.05
N THR A 24 -5.99 -9.60 -3.10
CA THR A 24 -5.83 -10.41 -1.89
C THR A 24 -4.37 -10.48 -1.49
N VAL A 25 -4.10 -10.14 -0.24
CA VAL A 25 -2.78 -10.20 0.40
C VAL A 25 -2.80 -11.21 1.54
N CYS A 26 -1.63 -11.73 1.90
CA CYS A 26 -1.46 -12.54 3.11
C CYS A 26 -0.81 -11.67 4.20
N ILE A 27 -1.44 -11.59 5.36
CA ILE A 27 -0.90 -10.84 6.50
C ILE A 27 -0.33 -11.84 7.50
N SER A 28 0.98 -11.75 7.74
CA SER A 28 1.66 -12.50 8.79
C SER A 28 1.67 -11.69 10.09
N THR A 29 1.54 -12.38 11.21
CA THR A 29 1.57 -11.86 12.60
C THR A 29 2.16 -12.94 13.52
N ILE A 30 2.47 -12.56 14.77
CA ILE A 30 2.98 -13.48 15.80
C ILE A 30 1.91 -13.68 16.87
N ASN A 31 1.64 -14.93 17.22
CA ASN A 31 0.74 -15.35 18.30
C ASN A 31 1.40 -15.15 19.68
N ASP A 32 0.61 -15.34 20.74
CA ASP A 32 1.10 -15.11 22.11
C ASP A 32 2.23 -16.07 22.53
N ASP A 33 2.22 -17.30 22.03
CA ASP A 33 3.27 -18.30 22.24
C ASP A 33 4.51 -18.11 21.33
N GLY A 34 4.56 -17.03 20.56
CA GLY A 34 5.63 -16.75 19.60
C GLY A 34 5.49 -17.48 18.27
N SER A 35 4.46 -18.31 18.08
CA SER A 35 4.22 -19.00 16.82
C SER A 35 3.72 -18.05 15.72
N LEU A 36 3.99 -18.42 14.47
CA LEU A 36 3.52 -17.68 13.30
C LEU A 36 2.00 -17.81 13.14
N ASN A 37 1.35 -16.75 12.67
CA ASN A 37 -0.01 -16.80 12.13
C ASN A 37 -0.07 -16.09 10.77
N ILE A 38 -0.80 -16.66 9.82
CA ILE A 38 -1.10 -16.02 8.53
C ILE A 38 -2.59 -16.06 8.23
N GLY A 39 -3.15 -14.90 7.87
CA GLY A 39 -4.51 -14.77 7.33
C GLY A 39 -4.52 -14.10 5.97
N SER A 40 -5.51 -14.44 5.14
CA SER A 40 -5.70 -13.81 3.83
C SER A 40 -6.78 -12.74 3.87
N TYR A 41 -6.48 -11.58 3.31
CA TYR A 41 -7.32 -10.37 3.40
C TYR A 41 -7.41 -9.67 2.06
N SER A 42 -8.62 -9.28 1.68
CA SER A 42 -8.87 -8.49 0.46
C SER A 42 -9.19 -7.02 0.76
N LEU A 43 -9.65 -6.73 1.99
CA LEU A 43 -9.92 -5.36 2.43
C LEU A 43 -8.67 -4.71 3.03
N CYS A 44 -7.64 -4.52 2.19
CA CYS A 44 -6.38 -3.89 2.56
C CYS A 44 -5.99 -2.84 1.52
N PHE A 45 -6.04 -1.56 1.89
CA PHE A 45 -5.96 -0.45 0.94
C PHE A 45 -4.97 0.63 1.39
N PRO A 46 -4.38 1.43 0.48
CA PRO A 46 -3.66 2.64 0.88
C PRO A 46 -4.58 3.59 1.67
N TYR A 47 -4.09 4.14 2.77
CA TYR A 47 -4.84 5.08 3.60
C TYR A 47 -4.42 6.54 3.36
N TYR A 48 -3.12 6.82 3.48
CA TYR A 48 -2.59 8.15 3.18
C TYR A 48 -2.13 8.25 1.72
N VAL A 49 -2.52 9.33 1.04
CA VAL A 49 -2.17 9.60 -0.35
C VAL A 49 -0.84 10.37 -0.45
N ALA A 50 -0.73 11.51 0.23
CA ALA A 50 0.47 12.36 0.24
C ALA A 50 0.42 13.38 1.40
N GLY A 51 1.54 14.04 1.69
CA GLY A 51 1.60 15.17 2.63
C GLY A 51 1.63 14.79 4.11
N LYS A 52 1.97 13.53 4.42
CA LYS A 52 2.25 13.04 5.77
C LYS A 52 3.69 12.57 5.84
N GLU A 53 4.27 12.64 7.03
CA GLU A 53 5.62 12.10 7.30
C GLU A 53 5.64 10.57 7.31
N GLN A 54 4.47 9.93 7.36
CA GLN A 54 4.30 8.49 7.39
C GLN A 54 3.29 8.05 6.32
N TYR A 55 3.55 6.88 5.72
CA TYR A 55 2.64 6.22 4.79
C TYR A 55 1.93 5.07 5.49
N ALA A 56 0.67 4.81 5.12
CA ALA A 56 -0.16 3.85 5.83
C ALA A 56 -1.03 3.02 4.89
N MET A 57 -1.27 1.77 5.30
CA MET A 57 -2.32 0.90 4.78
C MET A 57 -3.47 0.84 5.78
N LEU A 58 -4.70 0.69 5.29
CA LEU A 58 -5.89 0.39 6.07
C LEU A 58 -6.23 -1.08 5.90
N LEU A 59 -6.26 -1.83 6.99
CA LEU A 59 -6.77 -3.20 7.02
C LEU A 59 -8.17 -3.20 7.66
N SER A 60 -9.15 -3.74 6.96
CA SER A 60 -10.47 -4.07 7.52
C SER A 60 -10.59 -5.58 7.70
N CYS A 61 -10.91 -6.02 8.91
CA CYS A 61 -11.02 -7.45 9.21
C CYS A 61 -12.11 -7.75 10.25
N ARG A 62 -12.42 -9.04 10.40
CA ARG A 62 -13.23 -9.52 11.51
C ARG A 62 -12.43 -9.38 12.80
N ASN A 63 -13.07 -8.83 13.82
CA ASN A 63 -12.43 -8.63 15.12
C ASN A 63 -12.08 -9.94 15.85
N THR A 64 -12.73 -11.05 15.48
CA THR A 64 -12.45 -12.42 15.95
C THR A 64 -11.28 -13.11 15.24
N SER A 65 -10.63 -12.48 14.25
CA SER A 65 -9.53 -13.13 13.53
C SER A 65 -8.25 -13.14 14.35
N ASN A 66 -7.45 -14.22 14.24
CA ASN A 66 -6.13 -14.31 14.91
C ASN A 66 -5.25 -13.09 14.60
N THR A 67 -5.26 -12.60 13.36
CA THR A 67 -4.52 -11.39 12.97
C THR A 67 -4.99 -10.14 13.72
N CYS A 68 -6.31 -9.97 13.93
CA CYS A 68 -6.84 -8.87 14.74
C CYS A 68 -6.33 -8.95 16.18
N HIS A 69 -6.44 -10.13 16.79
CA HIS A 69 -5.97 -10.34 18.16
C HIS A 69 -4.47 -10.07 18.29
N ASN A 70 -3.66 -10.58 17.36
CA ASN A 70 -2.22 -10.35 17.35
C ASN A 70 -1.88 -8.87 17.12
N LEU A 71 -2.63 -8.14 16.28
CA LEU A 71 -2.43 -6.70 16.08
C LEU A 71 -2.77 -5.90 17.34
N LEU A 72 -3.87 -6.23 18.04
CA LEU A 72 -4.25 -5.57 19.30
C LEU A 72 -3.14 -5.73 20.36
N ARG A 73 -2.51 -6.91 20.45
CA ARG A 73 -1.45 -7.18 21.43
C ARG A 73 -0.08 -6.67 21.01
N ARG A 74 0.37 -7.07 19.82
CA ARG A 74 1.76 -6.94 19.37
C ARG A 74 1.98 -5.76 18.45
N LYS A 75 0.92 -5.21 17.85
CA LYS A 75 0.95 -3.98 17.03
C LYS A 75 1.84 -4.08 15.79
N LYS A 76 2.27 -5.28 15.39
CA LYS A 76 3.19 -5.52 14.25
C LYS A 76 2.59 -6.55 13.30
N CYS A 77 2.80 -6.35 12.00
CA CYS A 77 2.45 -7.34 10.98
C CYS A 77 3.32 -7.16 9.73
N ALA A 78 3.28 -8.14 8.82
CA ALA A 78 3.78 -7.95 7.46
C ALA A 78 2.69 -8.26 6.43
N ILE A 79 2.49 -7.37 5.47
CA ILE A 79 1.55 -7.49 4.36
C ILE A 79 2.30 -8.05 3.17
N ASN A 80 2.02 -9.30 2.81
CA ASN A 80 2.72 -10.04 1.76
C ASN A 80 1.89 -10.04 0.48
N PHE A 81 2.45 -9.48 -0.60
CA PHE A 81 1.85 -9.47 -1.93
C PHE A 81 2.26 -10.72 -2.70
N ILE A 82 1.30 -11.63 -2.81
CA ILE A 82 1.45 -13.00 -3.30
C ILE A 82 1.53 -13.09 -4.83
N ASP A 83 2.25 -14.09 -5.33
CA ASP A 83 2.38 -14.35 -6.76
C ASP A 83 1.07 -14.82 -7.39
N ASP A 84 0.87 -14.51 -8.68
CA ASP A 84 -0.28 -15.01 -9.41
C ASP A 84 -0.11 -16.47 -9.88
N SER A 85 -0.46 -17.41 -9.01
CA SER A 85 -0.46 -18.84 -9.34
C SER A 85 -1.63 -19.60 -8.72
N ARG A 86 -2.12 -20.64 -9.42
CA ARG A 86 -3.18 -21.52 -8.91
C ARG A 86 -2.82 -22.19 -7.58
N LYS A 87 -1.54 -22.50 -7.37
CA LYS A 87 -1.05 -23.11 -6.13
C LYS A 87 -1.19 -22.11 -4.98
N THR A 88 -0.67 -20.89 -5.18
CA THR A 88 -0.77 -19.80 -4.21
C THR A 88 -2.22 -19.44 -3.92
N PHE A 89 -3.07 -19.33 -4.96
CA PHE A 89 -4.49 -19.06 -4.79
C PHE A 89 -5.20 -20.10 -3.90
N LYS A 90 -4.97 -21.40 -4.12
CA LYS A 90 -5.55 -22.45 -3.26
C LYS A 90 -5.14 -22.29 -1.79
N GLU A 91 -3.88 -21.96 -1.55
CA GLU A 91 -3.38 -21.76 -0.19
C GLU A 91 -3.97 -20.51 0.46
N VAL A 92 -4.09 -19.43 -0.29
CA VAL A 92 -4.71 -18.17 0.16
C VAL A 92 -6.17 -18.38 0.52
N VAL A 93 -6.92 -19.13 -0.28
CA VAL A 93 -8.29 -19.52 0.04
C VAL A 93 -8.33 -20.31 1.35
N ARG A 94 -7.45 -21.31 1.53
CA ARG A 94 -7.34 -22.09 2.77
C ARG A 94 -7.06 -21.20 3.98
N LEU A 95 -6.10 -20.28 3.87
CA LEU A 95 -5.71 -19.35 4.93
C LEU A 95 -6.75 -18.26 5.19
N GLY A 96 -7.69 -18.03 4.28
CA GLY A 96 -8.83 -17.13 4.48
C GLY A 96 -9.97 -17.75 5.30
N TYR A 97 -10.02 -19.08 5.45
CA TYR A 97 -11.05 -19.72 6.27
C TYR A 97 -10.80 -19.50 7.78
N PRO A 98 -11.87 -19.30 8.57
CA PRO A 98 -11.79 -19.24 10.03
C PRO A 98 -11.25 -20.54 10.61
N GLY A 99 -10.48 -20.45 11.69
CA GLY A 99 -9.97 -21.60 12.42
C GLY A 99 -8.81 -21.24 13.35
N PRO A 100 -8.48 -22.12 14.31
CA PRO A 100 -7.31 -21.99 15.17
C PRO A 100 -6.02 -21.79 14.37
N SER A 101 -5.10 -20.98 14.92
CA SER A 101 -3.86 -20.64 14.20
C SER A 101 -2.97 -21.87 13.98
N ASP A 102 -2.79 -22.67 15.02
CA ASP A 102 -2.00 -23.91 15.02
C ASP A 102 -2.46 -24.90 13.93
N GLU A 103 -3.77 -25.12 13.81
CA GLU A 103 -4.35 -25.98 12.75
C GLU A 103 -4.07 -25.41 11.36
N LYS A 104 -4.24 -24.10 11.18
CA LYS A 104 -3.99 -23.44 9.88
C LYS A 104 -2.52 -23.48 9.50
N MET A 105 -1.61 -23.36 10.45
CA MET A 105 -0.17 -23.27 10.19
C MET A 105 0.51 -24.64 10.06
N LYS A 106 -0.06 -25.72 10.62
CA LYS A 106 0.49 -27.08 10.57
C LYS A 106 0.90 -27.53 9.16
N ASP A 107 0.10 -27.15 8.16
CA ASP A 107 0.29 -27.53 6.76
C ASP A 107 0.63 -26.35 5.85
N LEU A 108 1.23 -25.29 6.39
CA LEU A 108 1.57 -24.07 5.65
C LEU A 108 2.36 -24.37 4.37
N LYS A 109 1.87 -23.87 3.22
CA LYS A 109 2.50 -24.14 1.91
C LYS A 109 3.49 -23.06 1.48
N PHE A 110 3.59 -21.97 2.24
CA PHE A 110 4.56 -20.91 2.01
C PHE A 110 5.87 -21.17 2.76
N GLU A 111 6.99 -20.91 2.07
CA GLU A 111 8.29 -20.79 2.73
C GLU A 111 8.41 -19.37 3.30
N MET A 112 8.89 -19.27 4.54
CA MET A 112 9.02 -18.02 5.27
C MET A 112 10.50 -17.62 5.38
N GLU A 113 10.79 -16.33 5.37
CA GLU A 113 12.13 -15.78 5.63
C GLU A 113 12.05 -14.60 6.61
N PRO A 114 13.13 -14.26 7.34
CA PRO A 114 13.13 -13.10 8.23
C PRO A 114 12.81 -11.80 7.48
N GLY A 115 12.04 -10.92 8.13
CA GLY A 115 11.87 -9.53 7.68
C GLY A 115 13.17 -8.73 7.80
N GLN A 116 13.18 -7.48 7.31
CA GLN A 116 14.37 -6.63 7.30
C GLN A 116 14.22 -5.32 8.08
N THR A 117 13.09 -5.03 8.72
CA THR A 117 12.95 -3.79 9.50
C THR A 117 13.78 -3.85 10.77
N ASP A 118 13.46 -4.81 11.64
CA ASP A 118 14.20 -5.09 12.87
C ASP A 118 14.13 -6.60 13.13
N PRO A 119 15.13 -7.38 12.69
CA PRO A 119 15.17 -8.82 12.90
C PRO A 119 15.27 -9.23 14.38
N SER A 120 15.55 -8.30 15.29
CA SER A 120 15.65 -8.58 16.73
C SER A 120 14.33 -8.39 17.48
N ASP A 121 13.34 -7.72 16.88
CA ASP A 121 12.01 -7.55 17.45
C ASP A 121 11.20 -8.85 17.27
N GLU A 122 11.03 -9.60 18.36
CA GLU A 122 10.25 -10.85 18.40
C GLU A 122 8.77 -10.68 18.00
N ASN A 123 8.25 -9.45 18.01
CA ASN A 123 6.89 -9.15 17.57
C ASN A 123 6.79 -9.02 16.06
N ARG A 124 7.91 -8.86 15.34
CA ARG A 124 7.91 -8.78 13.88
C ARG A 124 7.82 -10.17 13.27
N PRO A 125 6.76 -10.44 12.48
CA PRO A 125 6.62 -11.74 11.86
C PRO A 125 7.59 -11.90 10.69
N PRO A 126 7.94 -13.15 10.34
CA PRO A 126 8.62 -13.43 9.09
C PRO A 126 7.72 -13.10 7.89
N VAL A 127 8.34 -13.01 6.72
CA VAL A 127 7.71 -12.66 5.45
C VAL A 127 7.65 -13.86 4.51
N ILE A 128 6.68 -13.89 3.60
CA ILE A 128 6.54 -14.96 2.61
C ILE A 128 7.62 -14.79 1.55
N LYS A 129 8.52 -15.77 1.43
CA LYS A 129 9.66 -15.71 0.51
C LYS A 129 9.26 -15.58 -0.96
N SER A 130 8.14 -16.20 -1.35
CA SER A 130 7.63 -16.13 -2.72
C SER A 130 6.86 -14.85 -3.05
N ALA A 131 6.60 -13.98 -2.06
CA ALA A 131 5.91 -12.72 -2.29
C ALA A 131 6.75 -11.82 -3.22
N PHE A 132 6.09 -11.15 -4.17
CA PHE A 132 6.80 -10.23 -5.08
C PHE A 132 7.14 -8.90 -4.41
N GLN A 133 6.37 -8.55 -3.37
CA GLN A 133 6.52 -7.35 -2.55
C GLN A 133 6.01 -7.63 -1.13
N VAL A 134 6.57 -6.95 -0.13
CA VAL A 134 6.13 -7.02 1.27
C VAL A 134 6.16 -5.62 1.87
N PHE A 135 5.13 -5.29 2.66
CA PHE A 135 5.17 -4.15 3.56
C PHE A 135 5.29 -4.65 5.00
N GLU A 136 6.37 -4.30 5.66
CA GLU A 136 6.51 -4.50 7.11
C GLU A 136 5.89 -3.31 7.81
N CYS A 137 4.97 -3.57 8.75
CA CYS A 137 4.09 -2.55 9.29
C CYS A 137 4.00 -2.54 10.81
N SER A 138 3.71 -1.35 11.32
CA SER A 138 3.33 -1.09 12.71
C SER A 138 1.93 -0.48 12.78
N TRP A 139 1.08 -0.99 13.65
CA TRP A 139 -0.25 -0.42 13.86
C TRP A 139 -0.16 0.91 14.62
N ALA A 140 -0.81 1.94 14.07
CA ALA A 140 -0.98 3.25 14.66
C ALA A 140 -2.00 3.24 15.83
N SER A 141 -1.75 2.39 16.83
CA SER A 141 -2.66 2.14 17.97
C SER A 141 -3.00 3.38 18.80
N HIS A 142 -2.12 4.38 18.82
CA HIS A 142 -2.32 5.65 19.51
C HIS A 142 -3.42 6.53 18.88
N LEU A 143 -3.76 6.31 17.60
CA LEU A 143 -4.82 7.06 16.95
C LEU A 143 -6.18 6.61 17.50
N GLU A 144 -7.01 7.60 17.88
CA GLU A 144 -8.36 7.37 18.40
C GLU A 144 -8.42 6.57 19.71
N GLY A 145 -7.31 6.51 20.47
CA GLY A 145 -7.22 5.69 21.69
C GLY A 145 -7.57 4.22 21.40
N ALA A 146 -7.19 3.72 20.23
CA ALA A 146 -7.57 2.40 19.75
C ALA A 146 -6.89 1.26 20.51
N ASP A 147 -5.84 1.54 21.28
CA ASP A 147 -5.16 0.62 22.19
C ASP A 147 -5.96 0.27 23.45
N LYS A 148 -7.13 0.89 23.67
CA LYS A 148 -8.02 0.57 24.79
C LYS A 148 -8.70 -0.80 24.69
N PHE A 149 -8.74 -1.40 23.50
CA PHE A 149 -9.48 -2.65 23.25
C PHE A 149 -8.58 -3.87 23.50
N SER A 150 -9.11 -4.86 24.22
CA SER A 150 -8.43 -6.14 24.43
C SER A 150 -9.09 -7.27 23.62
N PRO A 151 -8.30 -8.17 22.99
CA PRO A 151 -8.84 -9.42 22.43
C PRO A 151 -9.58 -10.29 23.44
N ASP A 152 -9.29 -10.11 24.73
CA ASP A 152 -9.90 -10.90 25.82
C ASP A 152 -11.31 -10.44 26.16
N ASP A 153 -11.73 -9.28 25.66
CA ASP A 153 -13.07 -8.71 25.89
C ASP A 153 -14.13 -9.29 24.93
N ILE A 154 -13.75 -10.26 24.08
CA ILE A 154 -14.60 -10.79 23.02
C ILE A 154 -15.53 -11.90 23.51
N ASP A 155 -16.82 -11.79 23.20
CA ASP A 155 -17.83 -12.84 23.39
C ASP A 155 -18.54 -13.09 22.04
N ASP A 156 -19.81 -12.71 21.87
CA ASP A 156 -20.45 -12.56 20.56
C ASP A 156 -19.99 -11.24 19.90
N GLY A 157 -18.70 -11.12 19.62
CA GLY A 157 -18.07 -9.88 19.17
C GLY A 157 -17.64 -8.97 20.33
N HIS A 158 -17.16 -7.78 20.00
CA HIS A 158 -16.60 -6.86 20.99
C HIS A 158 -17.69 -5.98 21.60
N PRO A 159 -17.70 -5.73 22.92
CA PRO A 159 -18.59 -4.75 23.53
C PRO A 159 -18.23 -3.33 23.05
N GLY A 160 -19.26 -2.50 22.91
CA GLY A 160 -19.09 -1.07 22.65
C GLY A 160 -18.73 -0.27 23.91
N PRO A 161 -18.43 1.03 23.79
CA PRO A 161 -18.52 1.85 22.57
C PRO A 161 -17.39 1.59 21.56
N TYR A 162 -17.72 1.68 20.27
CA TYR A 162 -16.79 1.49 19.16
C TYR A 162 -16.11 2.79 18.75
N ASN A 163 -14.94 2.65 18.13
CA ASN A 163 -14.25 3.74 17.45
C ASN A 163 -14.82 3.96 16.04
N ASP A 164 -14.60 5.13 15.47
CA ASP A 164 -15.08 5.50 14.13
C ASP A 164 -14.16 4.97 13.03
N PHE A 165 -12.83 4.92 13.25
CA PHE A 165 -11.89 4.64 12.16
C PHE A 165 -10.64 3.82 12.50
N ASN A 166 -10.35 3.52 13.77
CA ASN A 166 -9.20 2.71 14.16
C ASN A 166 -9.46 1.81 15.38
N GLY A 167 -8.88 0.61 15.41
CA GLY A 167 -9.17 -0.44 16.39
C GLY A 167 -10.51 -1.12 16.10
N ILE A 168 -11.33 -1.29 17.13
CA ILE A 168 -12.64 -1.93 17.01
C ILE A 168 -13.69 -0.88 16.61
N THR A 169 -14.28 -1.05 15.42
CA THR A 169 -15.19 -0.06 14.81
C THR A 169 -16.64 -0.52 14.67
N SER A 170 -16.91 -1.78 14.99
CA SER A 170 -18.27 -2.32 15.10
C SER A 170 -18.26 -3.58 15.96
N LYS A 171 -19.45 -4.11 16.27
CA LYS A 171 -19.61 -5.36 17.04
C LYS A 171 -18.76 -6.52 16.50
N TYR A 172 -18.59 -6.61 15.18
CA TYR A 172 -17.90 -7.74 14.53
C TYR A 172 -16.71 -7.34 13.65
N GLY A 173 -16.34 -6.07 13.63
CA GLY A 173 -15.37 -5.53 12.67
C GLY A 173 -14.33 -4.66 13.35
N ALA A 174 -13.13 -4.66 12.77
CA ALA A 174 -12.01 -3.84 13.17
C ALA A 174 -11.37 -3.16 11.95
N LEU A 175 -10.83 -1.96 12.17
CA LEU A 175 -10.03 -1.20 11.21
C LEU A 175 -8.65 -0.93 11.81
N PHE A 176 -7.59 -1.27 11.09
CA PHE A 176 -6.22 -1.01 11.53
C PHE A 176 -5.52 -0.07 10.54
N ILE A 177 -5.08 1.09 11.03
CA ILE A 177 -4.17 1.97 10.29
C ILE A 177 -2.74 1.48 10.51
N LEU A 178 -2.16 0.88 9.49
CA LEU A 178 -0.86 0.22 9.52
C LEU A 178 0.19 1.13 8.87
N TYR A 179 1.04 1.76 9.67
CA TYR A 179 2.20 2.48 9.15
C TYR A 179 3.16 1.53 8.46
N ILE A 180 3.66 1.94 7.30
CA ILE A 180 4.66 1.20 6.54
C ILE A 180 6.02 1.57 7.08
N ASP A 181 6.67 0.62 7.78
CA ASP A 181 8.01 0.79 8.32
C ASP A 181 9.06 0.53 7.24
N LYS A 182 8.82 -0.48 6.39
CA LYS A 182 9.73 -0.88 5.31
C LYS A 182 8.99 -1.52 4.14
N ILE A 183 9.47 -1.25 2.93
CA ILE A 183 9.01 -1.89 1.69
C ILE A 183 10.10 -2.84 1.19
N LEU A 184 9.78 -4.13 1.12
CA LEU A 184 10.63 -5.14 0.49
C LEU A 184 10.07 -5.48 -0.88
N MET A 185 10.95 -5.70 -1.85
CA MET A 185 10.55 -6.04 -3.20
C MET A 185 11.63 -6.87 -3.86
N LYS A 186 11.24 -7.82 -4.73
CA LYS A 186 12.22 -8.59 -5.50
C LYS A 186 12.99 -7.68 -6.46
N GLU A 187 14.29 -7.94 -6.59
CA GLU A 187 15.23 -7.11 -7.34
C GLU A 187 14.74 -6.74 -8.74
N LYS A 188 14.17 -7.71 -9.48
CA LYS A 188 13.57 -7.46 -10.80
C LYS A 188 12.55 -6.32 -10.79
N TYR A 189 11.68 -6.29 -9.78
CA TYR A 189 10.60 -5.29 -9.67
C TYR A 189 11.10 -3.98 -9.08
N TYR A 190 12.09 -4.03 -8.18
CA TYR A 190 12.83 -2.84 -7.74
C TYR A 190 13.46 -2.13 -8.95
N ASN A 191 14.22 -2.86 -9.78
CA ASN A 191 14.82 -2.31 -10.99
C ASN A 191 13.76 -1.80 -11.97
N ALA A 192 12.62 -2.50 -12.11
CA ALA A 192 11.50 -2.02 -12.92
C ALA A 192 10.98 -0.65 -12.47
N ILE A 193 10.87 -0.43 -11.16
CA ILE A 193 10.46 0.86 -10.62
C ILE A 193 11.53 1.92 -10.92
N VAL A 194 12.79 1.67 -10.58
CA VAL A 194 13.90 2.64 -10.72
C VAL A 194 14.16 3.01 -12.19
N ASP A 195 14.19 2.03 -13.09
CA ASP A 195 14.58 2.18 -14.49
C ASP A 195 13.39 2.47 -15.44
N GLY A 196 12.16 2.31 -14.94
CA GLY A 196 10.94 2.52 -15.71
C GLY A 196 10.19 1.21 -16.01
N VAL A 197 8.91 1.21 -15.65
CA VAL A 197 8.03 0.04 -15.79
C VAL A 197 7.58 -0.11 -17.24
N ASN A 198 7.63 -1.34 -17.74
CA ASN A 198 7.15 -1.76 -19.04
C ASN A 198 6.47 -3.14 -18.96
N LYS A 199 5.86 -3.57 -20.05
CA LYS A 199 5.08 -4.83 -20.11
C LYS A 199 5.87 -6.12 -19.84
N PHE A 200 7.21 -6.07 -19.81
CA PHE A 200 8.07 -7.23 -19.57
C PHE A 200 8.61 -7.30 -18.13
N ASN A 201 8.70 -6.15 -17.45
CA ASN A 201 9.18 -6.06 -16.07
C ASN A 201 8.05 -5.82 -15.05
N PHE A 202 6.81 -5.63 -15.49
CA PHE A 202 5.63 -5.60 -14.63
C PHE A 202 5.37 -6.97 -13.98
N PRO A 203 5.10 -7.03 -12.65
CA PRO A 203 4.79 -8.28 -11.97
C PRO A 203 3.47 -8.89 -12.47
N PRO A 204 3.35 -10.22 -12.54
CA PRO A 204 2.05 -10.87 -12.72
C PRO A 204 1.24 -10.70 -11.42
N VAL A 205 0.62 -9.54 -11.29
CA VAL A 205 -0.16 -9.18 -10.10
C VAL A 205 -1.55 -9.79 -10.21
N PRO A 206 -2.04 -10.37 -9.12
CA PRO A 206 -3.41 -10.88 -9.11
C PRO A 206 -4.39 -9.75 -8.79
N VAL A 207 -5.01 -9.23 -9.83
CA VAL A 207 -5.93 -8.08 -9.71
C VAL A 207 -7.31 -8.51 -9.17
N ASP A 208 -7.72 -9.76 -9.41
CA ASP A 208 -9.10 -10.22 -9.23
C ASP A 208 -9.25 -11.41 -8.25
N TYR A 209 -8.60 -11.36 -7.09
CA TYR A 209 -8.73 -12.41 -6.05
C TYR A 209 -9.91 -12.22 -5.09
N GLY A 210 -10.69 -11.15 -5.25
CA GLY A 210 -11.58 -10.68 -4.20
C GLY A 210 -13.01 -11.23 -4.22
N TYR A 211 -13.52 -11.66 -5.38
CA TYR A 211 -14.93 -12.05 -5.46
C TYR A 211 -15.14 -13.47 -4.93
N ARG A 212 -16.03 -13.58 -3.95
CA ARG A 212 -16.42 -14.84 -3.35
C ARG A 212 -17.94 -14.85 -3.19
N ASP A 213 -18.57 -15.89 -3.72
CA ASP A 213 -19.98 -16.15 -3.44
C ASP A 213 -20.14 -17.14 -2.26
N SER A 214 -21.36 -17.64 -2.03
CA SER A 214 -21.64 -18.59 -0.96
C SER A 214 -20.93 -19.94 -1.11
N THR A 215 -20.40 -20.26 -2.28
CA THR A 215 -19.85 -21.56 -2.68
C THR A 215 -18.42 -21.51 -3.20
N ASN A 216 -18.01 -20.44 -3.89
CA ASN A 216 -16.75 -20.36 -4.61
C ASN A 216 -15.97 -19.07 -4.33
N PHE A 217 -14.64 -19.20 -4.34
CA PHE A 217 -13.74 -18.08 -4.57
C PHE A 217 -13.36 -18.05 -6.04
N TRP A 218 -13.55 -16.90 -6.67
CA TRP A 218 -13.31 -16.71 -8.09
C TRP A 218 -11.95 -16.04 -8.30
N TYR A 219 -11.23 -16.49 -9.32
CA TYR A 219 -10.00 -15.84 -9.75
C TYR A 219 -9.78 -16.02 -11.25
N THR A 220 -9.07 -15.08 -11.85
CA THR A 220 -8.50 -15.21 -13.19
C THR A 220 -6.99 -15.03 -13.09
N GLN A 221 -6.24 -15.89 -13.78
CA GLN A 221 -4.79 -15.74 -13.86
C GLN A 221 -4.44 -14.56 -14.76
N PHE A 222 -3.45 -13.80 -14.33
CA PHE A 222 -2.71 -12.87 -15.14
C PHE A 222 -2.22 -13.59 -16.41
N PRO A 223 -2.60 -13.13 -17.61
CA PRO A 223 -2.30 -13.86 -18.82
C PRO A 223 -0.79 -14.03 -19.03
N LYS A 224 -0.34 -15.27 -19.20
CA LYS A 224 1.09 -15.57 -19.44
C LYS A 224 1.54 -15.17 -20.85
N ILE A 225 0.63 -15.38 -21.82
CA ILE A 225 0.88 -15.16 -23.25
C ILE A 225 0.56 -13.71 -23.62
N THR A 226 -0.55 -13.18 -23.10
CA THR A 226 -0.97 -11.79 -23.34
C THR A 226 -0.29 -10.86 -22.35
N LYS A 227 0.54 -9.93 -22.83
CA LYS A 227 1.20 -8.96 -21.96
C LYS A 227 0.22 -7.88 -21.47
N PRO A 228 0.46 -7.25 -20.31
CA PRO A 228 -0.36 -6.12 -19.88
C PRO A 228 -0.32 -5.01 -20.93
N ILE A 229 -1.45 -4.35 -21.08
CA ILE A 229 -1.62 -3.21 -21.98
C ILE A 229 -1.31 -1.96 -21.16
N SER A 230 -0.37 -1.15 -21.64
CA SER A 230 -0.08 0.16 -21.07
C SER A 230 -0.80 1.22 -21.90
N GLU A 231 -1.63 2.02 -21.24
CA GLU A 231 -2.16 3.26 -21.82
C GLU A 231 -1.29 4.43 -21.33
N PRO A 232 -0.72 5.24 -22.23
CA PRO A 232 0.06 6.40 -21.81
C PRO A 232 -0.82 7.41 -21.08
N LEU A 233 -0.23 8.11 -20.10
CA LEU A 233 -0.90 9.26 -19.50
C LEU A 233 -1.15 10.32 -20.61
N PRO A 234 -2.32 11.00 -20.58
CA PRO A 234 -2.57 12.10 -21.51
C PRO A 234 -1.45 13.12 -21.43
N ALA A 235 -1.03 13.63 -22.59
CA ALA A 235 -0.07 14.73 -22.62
C ALA A 235 -0.64 15.90 -21.80
N PRO A 236 0.09 16.39 -20.79
CA PRO A 236 -0.37 17.51 -20.00
C PRO A 236 -0.57 18.71 -20.92
N LYS A 237 -1.68 19.42 -20.77
CA LYS A 237 -1.91 20.68 -21.49
C LYS A 237 -0.79 21.63 -21.11
N GLU A 238 -0.03 22.06 -22.11
CA GLU A 238 1.08 22.97 -21.90
C GLU A 238 0.58 24.26 -21.24
N VAL A 239 1.21 24.60 -20.13
CA VAL A 239 0.99 25.87 -19.46
C VAL A 239 1.92 26.88 -20.10
N ASP A 240 1.35 28.00 -20.53
CA ASP A 240 2.10 29.10 -21.13
C ASP A 240 3.27 29.54 -20.23
N LEU A 241 4.45 29.71 -20.84
CA LEU A 241 5.69 30.00 -20.14
C LEU A 241 5.62 31.33 -19.38
N ILE A 242 4.84 32.30 -19.88
CA ILE A 242 4.63 33.59 -19.20
C ILE A 242 3.88 33.37 -17.88
N SER A 243 2.86 32.52 -17.87
CA SER A 243 2.14 32.15 -16.65
C SER A 243 3.06 31.44 -15.64
N ILE A 244 4.01 30.63 -16.12
CA ILE A 244 4.99 29.94 -15.26
C ILE A 244 5.99 30.93 -14.67
N ARG A 245 6.53 31.84 -15.50
CA ARG A 245 7.45 32.89 -15.04
C ARG A 245 6.80 33.75 -13.97
N TYR A 246 5.56 34.17 -14.19
CA TYR A 246 4.79 34.92 -13.20
C TYR A 246 4.62 34.18 -11.88
N ALA A 247 4.34 32.87 -11.93
CA ALA A 247 4.23 32.04 -10.73
C ALA A 247 5.57 31.90 -10.00
N ALA A 248 6.68 31.71 -10.72
CA ALA A 248 8.02 31.57 -10.18
C ALA A 248 8.53 32.86 -9.51
N GLU A 249 8.30 34.02 -10.14
CA GLU A 249 8.68 35.33 -9.59
C GLU A 249 8.00 35.62 -8.25
N ARG A 250 6.76 35.16 -8.08
CA ARG A 250 5.97 35.30 -6.86
C ARG A 250 6.25 34.23 -5.81
N ALA A 251 6.94 33.15 -6.18
CA ALA A 251 7.20 32.05 -5.27
C ALA A 251 8.27 32.42 -4.23
N HIS A 252 9.28 33.23 -4.60
CA HIS A 252 10.30 33.69 -3.65
C HIS A 252 10.92 35.06 -4.04
N PRO A 253 11.22 35.94 -3.06
CA PRO A 253 11.82 37.25 -3.34
C PRO A 253 13.24 37.16 -3.90
N GLU A 254 14.10 36.30 -3.34
CA GLU A 254 15.54 36.25 -3.68
C GLU A 254 15.93 35.12 -4.65
N ILE A 255 15.43 33.89 -4.44
CA ILE A 255 15.70 32.75 -5.32
C ILE A 255 14.91 32.90 -6.62
N LYS A 256 15.62 32.92 -7.76
CA LYS A 256 15.06 33.11 -9.10
C LYS A 256 15.32 31.89 -9.99
N PHE A 257 14.61 31.84 -11.10
CA PHE A 257 14.73 30.79 -12.11
C PHE A 257 15.12 31.41 -13.45
N THR A 258 15.97 30.72 -14.21
CA THR A 258 16.21 31.06 -15.62
C THR A 258 15.06 30.58 -16.51
N ASP A 259 14.86 31.19 -17.68
CA ASP A 259 13.85 30.73 -18.65
C ASP A 259 14.10 29.28 -19.11
N ALA A 260 15.36 28.88 -19.24
CA ALA A 260 15.75 27.52 -19.54
C ALA A 260 15.25 26.55 -18.46
N ALA A 261 15.40 26.90 -17.18
CA ALA A 261 14.85 26.13 -16.07
C ALA A 261 13.32 26.04 -16.14
N LEU A 262 12.64 27.17 -16.37
CA LEU A 262 11.18 27.25 -16.39
C LEU A 262 10.52 26.45 -17.51
N THR A 263 11.23 26.24 -18.62
CA THR A 263 10.76 25.41 -19.75
C THR A 263 10.47 23.96 -19.32
N ASN A 264 11.18 23.45 -18.31
CA ASN A 264 10.93 22.13 -17.74
C ASN A 264 9.56 22.01 -17.06
N PHE A 265 8.91 23.13 -16.74
CA PHE A 265 7.62 23.14 -16.03
C PHE A 265 6.41 23.33 -16.94
N VAL A 266 6.60 23.52 -18.26
CA VAL A 266 5.50 23.72 -19.24
C VAL A 266 4.50 22.57 -19.21
N LYS A 267 4.98 21.36 -18.95
CA LYS A 267 4.18 20.13 -18.86
C LYS A 267 3.67 19.82 -17.45
N VAL A 268 3.96 20.67 -16.46
CA VAL A 268 3.46 20.49 -15.10
C VAL A 268 2.01 20.98 -15.04
N PRO A 269 1.04 20.13 -14.65
CA PRO A 269 -0.34 20.58 -14.50
C PRO A 269 -0.43 21.71 -13.46
N ARG A 270 -1.22 22.75 -13.77
CA ARG A 270 -1.37 23.96 -12.94
C ARG A 270 -1.55 23.69 -11.43
N PRO A 271 -2.36 22.71 -10.98
CA PRO A 271 -2.51 22.43 -9.54
C PRO A 271 -1.21 22.07 -8.81
N PHE A 272 -0.21 21.55 -9.52
CA PHE A 272 1.07 21.12 -8.95
C PHE A 272 2.20 22.14 -9.11
N LEU A 273 2.01 23.18 -9.94
CA LEU A 273 3.06 24.13 -10.29
C LEU A 273 3.67 24.81 -9.06
N LYS A 274 2.83 25.27 -8.13
CA LYS A 274 3.29 25.90 -6.88
C LYS A 274 4.15 24.94 -6.05
N THR A 275 3.74 23.68 -5.92
CA THR A 275 4.47 22.67 -5.15
C THR A 275 5.83 22.37 -5.79
N VAL A 276 5.88 22.26 -7.12
CA VAL A 276 7.14 22.02 -7.84
C VAL A 276 8.11 23.19 -7.68
N LEU A 277 7.64 24.42 -7.88
CA LEU A 277 8.45 25.63 -7.71
C LEU A 277 8.99 25.75 -6.28
N ASN A 278 8.14 25.53 -5.27
CA ASN A 278 8.54 25.54 -3.87
C ASN A 278 9.58 24.45 -3.56
N GLY A 279 9.42 23.24 -4.09
CA GLY A 279 10.41 22.18 -3.92
C GLY A 279 11.78 22.54 -4.52
N CYS A 280 11.80 23.23 -5.66
CA CYS A 280 13.05 23.72 -6.24
C CYS A 280 13.68 24.84 -5.39
N ILE A 281 12.85 25.72 -4.82
CA ILE A 281 13.29 26.78 -3.90
C ILE A 281 13.88 26.20 -2.62
N ASP A 282 13.25 25.17 -2.04
CA ASP A 282 13.73 24.53 -0.82
C ASP A 282 15.08 23.83 -1.05
N TRP A 283 15.22 23.11 -2.18
CA TRP A 283 16.52 22.58 -2.61
C TRP A 283 17.58 23.68 -2.78
N ALA A 284 17.20 24.81 -3.38
CA ALA A 284 18.11 25.93 -3.59
C ALA A 284 18.57 26.57 -2.27
N LYS A 285 17.70 26.66 -1.25
CA LYS A 285 18.07 27.08 0.11
C LYS A 285 19.08 26.13 0.74
N GLU A 286 18.82 24.83 0.67
CA GLU A 286 19.72 23.79 1.22
C GLU A 286 21.11 23.80 0.58
N ASN A 287 21.18 24.15 -0.72
CA ASN A 287 22.42 24.15 -1.50
C ASN A 287 23.04 25.55 -1.69
N ASN A 288 22.52 26.58 -1.01
CA ASN A 288 22.98 27.97 -1.12
C ASN A 288 22.99 28.52 -2.56
N VAL A 289 22.00 28.14 -3.37
CA VAL A 289 21.82 28.58 -4.75
C VAL A 289 20.74 29.67 -4.80
N THR A 290 21.01 30.78 -5.49
CA THR A 290 20.06 31.89 -5.66
C THR A 290 19.49 31.98 -7.09
N LEU A 291 20.11 31.32 -8.07
CA LEU A 291 19.64 31.25 -9.45
C LEU A 291 19.55 29.79 -9.91
N ILE A 292 18.32 29.29 -10.06
CA ILE A 292 18.03 27.94 -10.51
C ILE A 292 18.09 27.90 -12.04
N ASP A 293 18.92 27.01 -12.58
CA ASP A 293 19.11 26.80 -14.01
C ASP A 293 18.63 25.41 -14.43
N ASP A 294 18.74 25.10 -15.73
CA ASP A 294 18.30 23.82 -16.27
C ASP A 294 19.04 22.61 -15.66
N ASN A 295 20.32 22.76 -15.30
CA ASN A 295 21.10 21.70 -14.67
C ASN A 295 20.62 21.45 -13.24
N HIS A 296 20.35 22.51 -12.47
CA HIS A 296 19.73 22.40 -11.15
C HIS A 296 18.38 21.67 -11.22
N VAL A 297 17.52 22.04 -12.18
CA VAL A 297 16.20 21.37 -12.35
C VAL A 297 16.35 19.89 -12.70
N LYS A 298 17.34 19.52 -13.53
CA LYS A 298 17.63 18.10 -13.83
C LYS A 298 18.06 17.31 -12.60
N ILE A 299 18.88 17.90 -11.74
CA ILE A 299 19.29 17.31 -10.45
C ILE A 299 18.07 17.11 -9.55
N ILE A 300 17.21 18.12 -9.43
CA ILE A 300 15.99 18.09 -8.60
C ILE A 300 14.99 17.05 -9.11
N ASN A 301 14.82 16.94 -10.43
CA ASN A 301 13.85 16.03 -11.04
C ASN A 301 14.26 14.56 -10.99
N ASP A 302 15.56 14.25 -10.86
CA ASP A 302 16.01 12.88 -10.69
C ASP A 302 15.88 12.44 -9.22
N LYS A 303 14.64 12.31 -8.76
CA LYS A 303 14.27 11.88 -7.39
C LYS A 303 14.84 10.50 -7.00
N ARG A 304 15.32 9.73 -7.98
CA ARG A 304 15.92 8.40 -7.81
C ARG A 304 17.40 8.36 -8.18
N ASN A 305 18.05 9.52 -8.36
CA ASN A 305 19.48 9.55 -8.69
C ASN A 305 20.31 8.84 -7.61
N ALA A 306 20.00 9.09 -6.33
CA ALA A 306 20.66 8.41 -5.21
C ALA A 306 20.56 6.87 -5.32
N GLU A 307 19.37 6.34 -5.62
CA GLU A 307 19.14 4.91 -5.82
C GLU A 307 19.92 4.35 -7.03
N LYS A 308 20.05 5.13 -8.10
CA LYS A 308 20.84 4.77 -9.30
C LYS A 308 22.35 4.80 -9.05
N GLN A 309 22.85 5.77 -8.28
CA GLN A 309 24.28 5.87 -7.96
C GLN A 309 24.72 4.81 -6.95
N ALA A 310 23.89 4.47 -5.96
CA ALA A 310 24.17 3.39 -5.02
C ALA A 310 24.31 2.01 -5.69
N ARG A 311 23.89 1.90 -6.96
CA ARG A 311 23.97 0.68 -7.79
C ARG A 311 25.26 0.60 -8.63
N LYS A 312 26.06 1.66 -8.70
CA LYS A 312 27.34 1.71 -9.45
C LYS A 312 28.51 1.41 -8.52
#